data_AF-A0A352T1P0-F1
#
_entry.id   AF-A0A352T1P0-F1
#
_cell.length_a   1.000
_cell.length_b   1.000
_cell.length_c   1.000
_cell.angle_alpha   90.00
_cell.angle_beta   90.00
_cell.angle_gamma   90.00
#
_symmetry.space_group_name_H-M   'P 1'
#
loop_
_entity.id
_entity.type
_entity.pdbx_description
1 polymer ?
#
loop_
_entity_poly.entity_id
_entity_poly.type
_entity_poly.pdbx_seq_one_letter_code
_entity_poly.pdbx_strand_id
1 'polypeptide(L)'
;MRKKQRMLIFALAITASSQFYLNFIIDGFRISTAVIILPVFLIIYDDISSIHTSLLTAAIVFIVRSFVLLISGADLSQVVYAVFPGSFFYVVYGMIFSLKRFIPNNSMFKMLVLVFGCDFLSNIIEVFLRTNTLSRGVNYTDVFTLFLVAVIRTFIAMTVLIIIRNYKVLLTKEEHEVRYQNLILLIADLKSEIYFMKKNSEDIEHIMSNSYIMYEKLLQSNQDEDIKDLSLNITKDIHDIKKDYIHVIKGIESTLSKEFKLSEMSIKDIFHILRESTY
;
A
#
# COMPACT_ATOMS: atom_id res chain seq x y z
N MET A 1 -2.04 -12.47 -8.53
CA MET A 1 -2.82 -13.64 -8.06
C MET A 1 -4.30 -13.38 -8.33
N ARG A 2 -5.03 -14.36 -8.91
CA ARG A 2 -6.48 -14.22 -9.17
C ARG A 2 -7.25 -14.19 -7.84
N LYS A 3 -8.31 -13.39 -7.70
CA LYS A 3 -9.10 -13.22 -6.45
C LYS A 3 -9.45 -14.57 -5.78
N LYS A 4 -9.86 -15.56 -6.57
CA LYS A 4 -10.19 -16.92 -6.10
C LYS A 4 -9.01 -17.67 -5.45
N GLN A 5 -7.78 -17.49 -5.93
CA GLN A 5 -6.59 -18.12 -5.36
C GLN A 5 -6.27 -17.56 -3.97
N ARG A 6 -6.44 -16.25 -3.77
CA ARG A 6 -6.24 -15.60 -2.46
C ARG A 6 -7.26 -16.10 -1.44
N MET A 7 -8.53 -16.20 -1.82
CA MET A 7 -9.59 -16.73 -0.96
C MET A 7 -9.26 -18.16 -0.46
N LEU A 8 -8.76 -19.02 -1.36
CA LEU A 8 -8.42 -20.40 -1.04
C LEU A 8 -7.21 -20.48 -0.08
N ILE A 9 -6.17 -19.69 -0.33
CA ILE A 9 -4.99 -19.62 0.56
C ILE A 9 -5.39 -19.15 1.95
N PHE A 10 -6.24 -18.13 2.07
CA PHE A 10 -6.73 -17.67 3.36
C PHE A 10 -7.55 -18.73 4.07
N ALA A 11 -8.44 -19.42 3.35
CA ALA A 11 -9.22 -20.49 3.93
C ALA A 11 -8.35 -21.64 4.44
N LEU A 12 -7.30 -22.01 3.71
CA LEU A 12 -6.33 -23.00 4.17
C LEU A 12 -5.54 -22.52 5.39
N ALA A 13 -5.05 -21.29 5.40
CA ALA A 13 -4.30 -20.72 6.51
C ALA A 13 -5.15 -20.62 7.79
N ILE A 14 -6.41 -20.19 7.65
CA ILE A 14 -7.40 -20.16 8.75
C ILE A 14 -7.67 -21.58 9.24
N THR A 15 -7.86 -22.55 8.33
CA THR A 15 -8.13 -23.94 8.72
C THR A 15 -6.94 -24.57 9.44
N ALA A 16 -5.71 -24.35 8.98
CA ALA A 16 -4.49 -24.81 9.66
C ALA A 16 -4.36 -24.18 11.05
N SER A 17 -4.59 -22.86 11.13
CA SER A 17 -4.59 -22.14 12.42
C SER A 17 -5.71 -22.61 13.35
N SER A 18 -6.81 -23.13 12.79
CA SER A 18 -7.96 -23.64 13.54
C SER A 18 -7.71 -24.94 14.29
N GLN A 19 -6.61 -25.64 13.97
CA GLN A 19 -6.16 -26.85 14.65
C GLN A 19 -5.35 -26.55 15.92
N PHE A 20 -4.77 -25.35 16.02
CA PHE A 20 -4.14 -24.89 17.25
C PHE A 20 -5.22 -24.29 18.15
N TYR A 21 -5.71 -25.12 19.08
CA TYR A 21 -6.71 -24.70 20.07
C TYR A 21 -6.25 -24.96 21.49
N LEU A 22 -6.64 -24.07 22.40
CA LEU A 22 -6.54 -24.30 23.84
C LEU A 22 -7.91 -24.80 24.34
N ASN A 23 -7.91 -25.93 25.05
CA ASN A 23 -9.08 -26.41 25.77
C ASN A 23 -9.22 -25.61 27.08
N PHE A 24 -10.36 -24.93 27.26
CA PHE A 24 -10.69 -24.26 28.52
C PHE A 24 -11.84 -24.98 29.24
N ILE A 25 -12.15 -24.51 30.45
CA ILE A 25 -13.05 -25.08 31.49
C ILE A 25 -14.46 -25.52 31.00
N ILE A 26 -14.90 -25.14 29.80
CA ILE A 26 -16.16 -25.61 29.20
C ILE A 26 -15.86 -26.82 28.31
N ASP A 27 -16.43 -27.99 28.64
CA ASP A 27 -16.29 -29.23 27.86
C ASP A 27 -16.47 -29.00 26.35
N GLY A 28 -15.38 -29.12 25.59
CA GLY A 28 -15.40 -29.04 24.13
C GLY A 28 -15.38 -27.62 23.52
N PHE A 29 -15.28 -26.55 24.32
CA PHE A 29 -15.06 -25.20 23.80
C PHE A 29 -13.57 -24.97 23.51
N ARG A 30 -13.26 -24.75 22.23
CA ARG A 30 -11.88 -24.66 21.72
C ARG A 30 -11.58 -23.22 21.32
N ILE A 31 -10.68 -22.57 22.06
CA ILE A 31 -10.20 -21.23 21.72
C ILE A 31 -9.17 -21.35 20.60
N SER A 32 -9.53 -20.90 19.41
CA SER A 32 -8.72 -21.04 18.19
C SER A 32 -8.09 -19.72 17.77
N THR A 33 -6.81 -19.77 17.39
CA THR A 33 -6.04 -18.62 16.85
C THR A 33 -6.59 -18.12 15.51
N ALA A 34 -7.33 -18.96 14.78
CA ALA A 34 -7.96 -18.62 13.51
C ALA A 34 -8.90 -17.41 13.58
N VAL A 35 -9.49 -17.16 14.75
CA VAL A 35 -10.44 -16.06 14.99
C VAL A 35 -9.75 -14.69 15.00
N ILE A 36 -8.46 -14.63 15.34
CA ILE A 36 -7.68 -13.38 15.28
C ILE A 36 -7.25 -13.10 13.83
N ILE A 37 -6.97 -14.15 13.07
CA ILE A 37 -6.45 -14.07 11.70
C ILE A 37 -7.54 -13.65 10.70
N LEU A 38 -8.78 -14.09 10.92
CA LEU A 38 -9.94 -13.81 10.07
C LEU A 38 -10.23 -12.29 9.89
N PRO A 39 -10.41 -11.46 10.95
CA PRO A 39 -10.60 -10.02 10.79
C PRO A 39 -9.42 -9.35 10.11
N VAL A 40 -8.19 -9.76 10.44
CA VAL A 40 -6.97 -9.17 9.89
C VAL A 40 -6.95 -9.32 8.36
N PHE A 41 -7.22 -10.52 7.85
CA PHE A 41 -7.27 -10.75 6.40
C PHE A 41 -8.43 -10.00 5.72
N LEU A 42 -9.63 -10.03 6.30
CA LEU A 42 -10.81 -9.36 5.74
C LEU A 42 -10.67 -7.82 5.71
N ILE A 43 -9.89 -7.24 6.63
CA ILE A 43 -9.64 -5.80 6.67
C ILE A 43 -8.53 -5.41 5.68
N ILE A 44 -7.46 -6.18 5.57
CA ILE A 44 -6.33 -5.89 4.67
C ILE A 44 -6.73 -6.02 3.20
N TYR A 45 -7.61 -6.99 2.86
CA TYR A 45 -8.00 -7.28 1.48
C TYR A 45 -9.46 -6.91 1.21
N ASP A 46 -9.71 -5.62 1.00
CA ASP A 46 -11.06 -5.07 0.77
C ASP A 46 -11.70 -5.51 -0.56
N ASP A 47 -10.88 -5.97 -1.52
CA ASP A 47 -11.32 -6.43 -2.85
C ASP A 47 -12.08 -7.76 -2.85
N ILE A 48 -12.16 -8.41 -1.68
CA ILE A 48 -12.64 -9.77 -1.50
C ILE A 48 -13.97 -9.71 -0.73
N SER A 49 -15.00 -10.31 -1.30
CA SER A 49 -16.30 -10.44 -0.64
C SER A 49 -16.17 -11.24 0.68
N SER A 50 -16.50 -10.59 1.80
CA SER A 50 -16.51 -11.19 3.14
C SER A 50 -17.36 -12.46 3.21
N ILE A 51 -18.55 -12.44 2.61
CA ILE A 51 -19.49 -13.56 2.67
C ILE A 51 -18.96 -14.80 1.93
N HIS A 52 -18.42 -14.64 0.72
CA HIS A 52 -17.91 -15.80 -0.03
C HIS A 52 -16.64 -16.38 0.59
N THR A 53 -15.77 -15.55 1.18
CA THR A 53 -14.58 -16.05 1.89
C THR A 53 -14.96 -16.80 3.13
N SER A 54 -15.88 -16.26 3.94
CA SER A 54 -16.30 -16.89 5.18
C SER A 54 -17.06 -18.21 4.94
N LEU A 55 -17.85 -18.28 3.87
CA LEU A 55 -18.55 -19.50 3.48
C LEU A 55 -17.58 -20.58 2.99
N LEU A 56 -16.57 -20.19 2.19
CA LEU A 56 -15.49 -21.09 1.78
C LEU A 56 -14.69 -21.60 2.99
N THR A 57 -14.35 -20.70 3.93
CA THR A 57 -13.63 -21.08 5.15
C THR A 57 -14.46 -22.03 6.01
N ALA A 58 -15.76 -21.79 6.15
CA ALA A 58 -16.66 -22.67 6.92
C ALA A 58 -16.70 -24.08 6.33
N ALA A 59 -16.81 -24.19 5.00
CA ALA A 59 -16.82 -25.47 4.30
C ALA A 59 -15.51 -26.25 4.48
N ILE A 60 -14.37 -25.57 4.29
CA ILE A 60 -13.04 -26.21 4.42
C ILE A 60 -12.78 -26.63 5.87
N VAL A 61 -13.10 -25.77 6.85
CA VAL A 61 -12.96 -26.10 8.28
C VAL A 61 -13.84 -27.29 8.65
N PHE A 62 -15.08 -27.36 8.14
CA PHE A 62 -15.97 -28.50 8.37
C PHE A 62 -15.37 -29.81 7.84
N ILE A 63 -14.88 -29.81 6.59
CA ILE A 63 -14.30 -31.00 5.95
C ILE A 63 -13.06 -31.47 6.70
N VAL A 64 -12.11 -30.56 6.96
CA VAL A 64 -10.84 -30.91 7.60
C VAL A 64 -11.07 -31.39 9.04
N ARG A 65 -11.92 -30.72 9.82
CA ARG A 65 -12.20 -31.14 11.20
C ARG A 65 -12.97 -32.45 11.26
N SER A 66 -13.93 -32.66 10.36
CA SER A 66 -14.64 -33.94 10.28
C SER A 66 -13.69 -35.09 9.96
N PHE A 67 -12.76 -34.87 9.02
CA PHE A 67 -11.73 -35.86 8.66
C PHE A 67 -10.82 -36.21 9.84
N VAL A 68 -10.35 -35.22 10.60
CA VAL A 68 -9.51 -35.44 11.80
C VAL A 68 -10.26 -36.26 12.86
N LEU A 69 -11.55 -35.97 13.08
CA LEU A 69 -12.34 -36.66 14.10
C LEU A 69 -12.71 -38.10 13.68
N LEU A 70 -12.93 -38.34 12.38
CA LEU A 70 -13.15 -39.68 11.83
C LEU A 70 -11.92 -40.58 11.97
N ILE A 71 -10.71 -40.04 11.72
CA ILE A 71 -9.45 -40.78 11.96
C ILE A 71 -9.29 -41.14 13.44
N SER A 72 -9.83 -40.33 14.34
CA SER A 72 -9.79 -40.57 15.78
C SER A 72 -10.78 -41.65 16.25
N GLY A 73 -11.54 -42.27 15.33
CA GLY A 73 -12.44 -43.39 15.62
C GLY A 73 -13.86 -42.99 16.05
N ALA A 74 -14.27 -41.73 15.84
CA ALA A 74 -15.61 -41.26 16.18
C ALA A 74 -16.66 -41.63 15.12
N ASP A 75 -17.89 -41.91 15.55
CA ASP A 75 -19.01 -42.18 14.65
C ASP A 75 -19.40 -40.95 13.81
N LEU A 76 -19.78 -41.18 12.55
CA LEU A 76 -20.11 -40.12 11.58
C LEU A 76 -21.15 -39.13 12.13
N SER A 77 -22.18 -39.62 12.83
CA SER A 77 -23.22 -38.78 13.45
C SER A 77 -22.62 -37.86 14.52
N GLN A 78 -21.82 -38.40 15.43
CA GLN A 78 -21.17 -37.65 16.51
C GLN A 78 -20.20 -36.61 15.97
N VAL A 79 -19.47 -36.93 14.90
CA VAL A 79 -18.54 -36.01 14.22
C VAL A 79 -19.28 -34.78 13.69
N VAL A 80 -20.38 -34.99 12.97
CA VAL A 80 -21.16 -33.90 12.40
C VAL A 80 -21.72 -32.99 13.49
N TYR A 81 -22.29 -33.58 14.56
CA TYR A 81 -22.82 -32.79 15.68
C TYR A 81 -21.74 -31.99 16.42
N ALA A 82 -20.54 -32.55 16.58
CA ALA A 82 -19.45 -31.86 17.27
C ALA A 82 -18.83 -30.71 16.46
N VAL A 83 -18.74 -30.88 15.14
CA VAL A 83 -18.02 -29.95 14.24
C VAL A 83 -18.94 -28.83 13.70
N PHE A 84 -20.24 -29.11 13.52
CA PHE A 84 -21.17 -28.17 12.88
C PHE A 84 -21.24 -26.78 13.54
N PRO A 85 -21.39 -26.63 14.88
CA PRO A 85 -21.47 -25.32 15.51
C PRO A 85 -20.24 -24.43 15.23
N GLY A 86 -19.04 -25.03 15.27
CA GLY A 86 -17.78 -24.32 15.06
C GLY A 86 -17.52 -23.94 13.59
N SER A 87 -18.11 -24.65 12.63
CA SER A 87 -18.07 -24.23 11.23
C SER A 87 -19.09 -23.13 10.94
N PHE A 88 -20.26 -23.20 11.58
CA PHE A 88 -21.32 -22.19 11.43
C PHE A 88 -20.88 -20.81 11.97
N PHE A 89 -20.03 -20.78 13.00
CA PHE A 89 -19.37 -19.58 13.50
C PHE A 89 -18.81 -18.69 12.37
N TYR A 90 -18.06 -19.27 11.42
CA TYR A 90 -17.44 -18.49 10.34
C TYR A 90 -18.48 -17.90 9.38
N VAL A 91 -19.59 -18.60 9.13
CA VAL A 91 -20.68 -18.10 8.29
C VAL A 91 -21.30 -16.86 8.91
N VAL A 92 -21.66 -16.94 10.19
CA VAL A 92 -22.22 -15.82 10.97
C VAL A 92 -21.26 -14.65 11.02
N TYR A 93 -19.98 -14.93 11.28
CA TYR A 93 -18.93 -13.91 11.33
C TYR A 93 -18.87 -13.11 10.03
N GLY A 94 -18.82 -13.79 8.88
CA GLY A 94 -18.74 -13.10 7.58
C GLY A 94 -20.02 -12.35 7.19
N MET A 95 -21.19 -12.81 7.65
CA MET A 95 -22.45 -12.07 7.49
C MET A 95 -22.43 -10.77 8.28
N ILE A 96 -22.07 -10.80 9.56
CA ILE A 96 -22.00 -9.59 10.41
C ILE A 96 -20.91 -8.65 9.86
N PHE A 97 -19.77 -9.20 9.46
CA PHE A 97 -18.67 -8.42 8.92
C PHE A 97 -19.01 -7.71 7.59
N SER A 98 -20.04 -8.17 6.85
CA SER A 98 -20.52 -7.48 5.64
C SER A 98 -21.00 -6.04 5.91
N LEU A 99 -21.37 -5.73 7.17
CA LEU A 99 -21.72 -4.39 7.63
C LEU A 99 -20.54 -3.40 7.57
N LYS A 100 -19.30 -3.88 7.39
CA LYS A 100 -18.11 -3.03 7.14
C LYS A 100 -18.35 -2.04 6.00
N ARG A 101 -19.14 -2.39 4.98
CA ARG A 101 -19.45 -1.50 3.84
C ARG A 101 -20.03 -0.14 4.26
N PHE A 102 -20.68 -0.06 5.42
CA PHE A 102 -21.26 1.17 5.95
C PHE A 102 -20.30 1.96 6.87
N ILE A 103 -19.09 1.45 7.11
CA ILE A 103 -18.11 2.07 8.01
C ILE A 103 -17.04 2.79 7.18
N PRO A 104 -16.79 4.08 7.42
CA PRO A 104 -15.71 4.80 6.75
C PRO A 104 -14.34 4.26 7.20
N ASN A 105 -13.44 4.07 6.23
CA ASN A 105 -12.12 3.43 6.40
C ASN A 105 -11.17 4.14 7.41
N ASN A 106 -11.51 5.38 7.78
CA ASN A 106 -10.73 6.19 8.72
C ASN A 106 -11.14 6.02 10.19
N SER A 107 -12.26 5.37 10.49
CA SER A 107 -12.74 5.23 11.87
C SER A 107 -12.31 3.92 12.52
N MET A 108 -11.12 3.91 13.14
CA MET A 108 -10.58 2.74 13.84
C MET A 108 -11.50 2.27 14.99
N PHE A 109 -12.17 3.20 15.68
CA PHE A 109 -13.12 2.87 16.74
C PHE A 109 -14.33 2.08 16.22
N LYS A 110 -14.94 2.51 15.11
CA LYS A 110 -16.05 1.77 14.49
C LYS A 110 -15.62 0.40 13.99
N MET A 111 -14.38 0.27 13.50
CA MET A 111 -13.80 -1.00 13.10
C MET A 111 -13.60 -1.95 14.29
N LEU A 112 -13.14 -1.43 15.43
CA LEU A 112 -13.01 -2.19 16.68
C LEU A 112 -14.38 -2.72 17.14
N VAL A 113 -15.40 -1.87 17.16
CA VAL A 113 -16.78 -2.27 17.53
C VAL A 113 -17.33 -3.33 16.59
N LEU A 114 -17.06 -3.23 15.28
CA LEU A 114 -17.47 -4.23 14.31
C LEU A 114 -16.80 -5.59 14.59
N VAL A 115 -15.46 -5.62 14.74
CA VAL A 115 -14.72 -6.87 14.98
C VAL A 115 -15.16 -7.52 16.29
N PHE A 116 -15.33 -6.71 17.35
CA PHE A 116 -15.88 -7.17 18.62
C PHE A 116 -17.27 -7.79 18.45
N GLY A 117 -18.18 -7.08 17.77
CA GLY A 117 -19.53 -7.57 17.52
C GLY A 117 -19.56 -8.85 16.70
N CYS A 118 -18.68 -8.97 15.69
CA CYS A 118 -18.55 -10.19 14.90
C CYS A 118 -18.11 -11.38 15.76
N ASP A 119 -17.07 -11.23 16.59
CA ASP A 119 -16.58 -12.32 17.44
C ASP A 119 -17.61 -12.68 18.52
N PHE A 120 -18.15 -11.69 19.23
CA PHE A 120 -19.09 -11.92 20.32
C PHE A 120 -20.40 -12.58 19.86
N LEU A 121 -21.07 -12.04 18.84
CA LEU A 121 -22.34 -12.59 18.34
C LEU A 121 -22.16 -13.98 17.71
N SER A 122 -21.06 -14.21 16.99
CA SER A 122 -20.78 -15.51 16.37
C SER A 122 -20.49 -16.57 17.44
N ASN A 123 -19.75 -16.23 18.51
CA ASN A 123 -19.51 -17.15 19.64
C ASN A 123 -20.79 -17.45 20.43
N ILE A 124 -21.67 -16.46 20.63
CA ILE A 124 -22.98 -16.70 21.26
C ILE A 124 -23.79 -17.72 20.46
N ILE A 125 -23.87 -17.55 19.14
CA ILE A 125 -24.60 -18.46 18.26
C ILE A 125 -23.97 -19.85 18.27
N GLU A 126 -22.64 -19.96 18.24
CA GLU A 126 -21.95 -21.25 18.35
C GLU A 126 -22.32 -21.98 19.65
N VAL A 127 -22.25 -21.29 20.79
CA VAL A 127 -22.55 -21.89 22.09
C VAL A 127 -24.02 -22.26 22.19
N PHE A 128 -24.93 -21.42 21.69
CA PHE A 128 -26.36 -21.73 21.65
C PHE A 128 -26.65 -22.98 20.81
N LEU A 129 -26.01 -23.14 19.65
CA LEU A 129 -26.15 -24.35 18.83
C LEU A 129 -25.58 -25.58 19.56
N ARG A 130 -24.47 -25.43 20.29
CA ARG A 130 -23.84 -26.51 21.04
C ARG A 130 -24.69 -26.94 22.25
N THR A 131 -25.27 -26.00 23.00
CA THR A 131 -26.08 -26.30 24.19
C THR A 131 -27.44 -26.89 23.85
N ASN A 132 -28.09 -26.43 22.78
CA ASN A 132 -29.31 -27.08 22.26
C ASN A 132 -29.05 -28.53 21.85
N THR A 133 -27.88 -28.82 21.30
CA THR A 133 -27.50 -30.18 20.87
C THR A 133 -27.18 -31.10 22.05
N LEU A 134 -26.58 -30.57 23.14
CA LEU A 134 -26.20 -31.35 24.33
C LEU A 134 -27.23 -31.33 25.48
N SER A 135 -28.38 -30.67 25.29
CA SER A 135 -29.42 -30.49 26.32
C SER A 135 -28.91 -29.91 27.65
N ARG A 136 -27.80 -29.14 27.61
CA ARG A 136 -27.24 -28.43 28.76
C ARG A 136 -27.74 -26.99 28.75
N GLY A 137 -28.12 -26.45 29.90
CA GLY A 137 -28.47 -25.03 30.04
C GLY A 137 -27.24 -24.14 29.82
N VAL A 138 -27.46 -22.94 29.26
CA VAL A 138 -26.40 -21.92 29.15
C VAL A 138 -26.23 -21.27 30.52
N ASN A 139 -25.05 -21.41 31.13
CA ASN A 139 -24.76 -20.76 32.40
C ASN A 139 -24.26 -19.32 32.18
N TYR A 140 -24.58 -18.43 33.12
CA TYR A 140 -24.10 -17.04 33.10
C TYR A 140 -22.57 -16.93 33.12
N THR A 141 -21.89 -17.90 33.74
CA THR A 141 -20.42 -18.00 33.77
C THR A 141 -19.81 -18.24 32.39
N ASP A 142 -20.52 -18.96 31.53
CA ASP A 142 -20.04 -19.31 30.18
C ASP A 142 -20.14 -18.07 29.27
N VAL A 143 -21.23 -17.32 29.38
CA VAL A 143 -21.40 -16.06 28.64
C VAL A 143 -20.37 -15.02 29.08
N PHE A 144 -20.09 -14.93 30.39
CA PHE A 144 -19.09 -13.99 30.92
C PHE A 144 -17.67 -14.34 30.46
N THR A 145 -17.31 -15.63 30.46
CA THR A 145 -16.00 -16.08 29.96
C THR A 145 -15.85 -15.83 28.46
N LEU A 146 -16.89 -16.06 27.66
CA LEU A 146 -16.89 -15.72 26.23
C LEU A 146 -16.70 -14.23 25.98
N PHE A 147 -17.37 -13.38 26.76
CA PHE A 147 -17.22 -11.93 26.66
C PHE A 147 -15.77 -11.50 26.92
N LEU A 148 -15.17 -11.98 28.01
CA LEU A 148 -13.80 -11.63 28.37
C LEU A 148 -12.81 -12.10 27.30
N VAL A 149 -12.99 -13.31 26.78
CA VAL A 149 -12.17 -13.86 25.70
C VAL A 149 -12.32 -13.03 24.41
N ALA A 150 -13.54 -12.62 24.06
CA ALA A 150 -13.80 -11.81 22.87
C ALA A 150 -13.15 -10.41 22.96
N VAL A 151 -13.16 -9.80 24.15
CA VAL A 151 -12.47 -8.53 24.40
C VAL A 151 -10.96 -8.67 24.16
N ILE A 152 -10.32 -9.68 24.76
CA ILE A 152 -8.88 -9.93 24.61
C ILE A 152 -8.54 -10.20 23.13
N ARG A 153 -9.28 -11.06 22.44
CA ARG A 153 -9.01 -11.40 21.04
C ARG A 153 -9.17 -10.20 20.11
N THR A 154 -10.22 -9.41 20.32
CA THR A 154 -10.44 -8.19 19.53
C THR A 154 -9.31 -7.20 19.75
N PHE A 155 -8.85 -7.05 20.99
CA PHE A 155 -7.72 -6.17 21.32
C PHE A 155 -6.43 -6.61 20.62
N ILE A 156 -6.13 -7.92 20.61
CA ILE A 156 -4.98 -8.48 19.90
C ILE A 156 -5.10 -8.23 18.39
N ALA A 157 -6.26 -8.55 17.79
CA ALA A 157 -6.48 -8.35 16.35
C ALA A 157 -6.33 -6.87 15.94
N MET A 158 -6.87 -5.95 16.75
CA MET A 158 -6.73 -4.51 16.50
C MET A 158 -5.28 -4.04 16.66
N THR A 159 -4.53 -4.55 17.63
CA THR A 159 -3.11 -4.24 17.81
C THR A 159 -2.32 -4.65 16.56
N VAL A 160 -2.54 -5.87 16.06
CA VAL A 160 -1.90 -6.36 14.82
C VAL A 160 -2.27 -5.47 13.63
N LEU A 161 -3.53 -5.06 13.50
CA LEU A 161 -3.98 -4.18 12.43
C LEU A 161 -3.34 -2.79 12.49
N ILE A 162 -3.21 -2.21 13.69
CA ILE A 162 -2.54 -0.92 13.90
C ILE A 162 -1.07 -1.02 13.49
N ILE A 163 -0.37 -2.09 13.90
CA ILE A 163 1.03 -2.32 13.53
C ILE A 163 1.18 -2.39 12.01
N ILE A 164 0.34 -3.19 11.34
CA ILE A 164 0.40 -3.35 9.88
C ILE A 164 0.09 -2.02 9.16
N ARG A 165 -0.91 -1.26 9.64
CA ARG A 165 -1.28 0.04 9.04
C ARG A 165 -0.15 1.06 9.21
N ASN A 166 0.43 1.15 10.39
CA ASN A 166 1.54 2.06 10.67
C ASN A 166 2.78 1.67 9.88
N TYR A 167 3.09 0.39 9.77
CA TYR A 167 4.22 -0.10 8.97
C TYR A 167 4.07 0.29 7.49
N LYS A 168 2.88 0.15 6.91
CA LYS A 168 2.62 0.61 5.53
C LYS A 168 2.83 2.11 5.36
N VAL A 169 2.33 2.91 6.29
CA VAL A 169 2.50 4.37 6.25
C VAL A 169 3.98 4.75 6.35
N LEU A 170 4.74 4.11 7.24
CA LEU A 170 6.17 4.31 7.37
C LEU A 170 6.92 3.96 6.08
N LEU A 171 6.65 2.80 5.50
CA LEU A 171 7.29 2.34 4.26
C LEU A 171 7.01 3.29 3.09
N THR A 172 5.74 3.69 2.92
CA THR A 172 5.36 4.63 1.87
C THR A 172 6.02 5.99 2.07
N LYS A 173 6.18 6.45 3.32
CA LYS A 173 6.86 7.70 3.63
C LYS A 173 8.34 7.65 3.25
N GLU A 174 9.03 6.57 3.58
CA GLU A 174 10.45 6.37 3.27
C GLU A 174 10.70 6.33 1.76
N GLU A 175 9.89 5.57 1.01
CA GLU A 175 9.98 5.55 -0.47
C GLU A 175 9.71 6.93 -1.09
N HIS A 176 8.77 7.69 -0.53
CA HIS A 176 8.49 9.05 -0.98
C HIS A 176 9.63 10.02 -0.66
N GLU A 177 10.24 9.93 0.52
CA GLU A 177 11.38 10.76 0.91
C GLU A 177 12.56 10.52 -0.03
N VAL A 178 12.95 9.26 -0.27
CA VAL A 178 14.06 8.93 -1.19
C VAL A 178 13.80 9.43 -2.62
N ARG A 179 12.58 9.23 -3.15
CA ARG A 179 12.22 9.73 -4.48
C ARG A 179 12.26 11.26 -4.55
N TYR A 180 11.83 11.93 -3.49
CA TYR A 180 11.85 13.39 -3.41
C TYR A 180 13.28 13.94 -3.39
N GLN A 181 14.17 13.32 -2.61
CA GLN A 181 15.59 13.69 -2.59
C GLN A 181 16.25 13.54 -3.97
N ASN A 182 16.02 12.42 -4.64
CA ASN A 182 16.54 12.18 -5.99
C ASN A 182 16.04 13.21 -7.00
N LEU A 183 14.77 13.61 -6.91
CA LEU A 183 14.20 14.65 -7.75
C LEU A 183 14.87 16.01 -7.51
N ILE A 184 15.15 16.35 -6.25
CA ILE A 184 15.83 17.61 -5.93
C ILE A 184 17.26 17.65 -6.45
N LEU A 185 18.00 16.55 -6.33
CA LEU A 185 19.34 16.43 -6.90
C LEU A 185 19.30 16.60 -8.43
N LEU A 186 18.38 15.92 -9.11
CA LEU A 186 18.20 16.08 -10.56
C LEU A 186 17.89 17.53 -10.95
N ILE A 187 17.05 18.23 -10.18
CA ILE A 187 16.73 19.65 -10.41
C ILE A 187 17.97 20.53 -10.21
N ALA A 188 18.80 20.23 -9.21
CA ALA A 188 20.04 20.96 -8.95
C ALA A 188 21.05 20.77 -10.10
N ASP A 189 21.22 19.54 -10.56
CA ASP A 189 22.09 19.22 -11.70
C ASP A 189 21.60 19.90 -12.98
N LEU A 190 20.30 19.81 -13.27
CA LEU A 190 19.70 20.51 -14.42
C LEU A 190 19.89 22.03 -14.33
N LYS A 191 19.80 22.63 -13.14
CA LYS A 191 20.09 24.06 -12.97
C LYS A 191 21.56 24.39 -13.25
N SER A 192 22.48 23.52 -12.86
CA SER A 192 23.91 23.65 -13.19
C SER A 192 24.12 23.59 -14.71
N GLU A 193 23.49 22.64 -15.39
CA GLU A 193 23.54 22.54 -16.86
C GLU A 193 22.97 23.79 -17.53
N ILE A 194 21.81 24.27 -17.09
CA ILE A 194 21.21 25.53 -17.60
C ILE A 194 22.15 26.72 -17.38
N TYR A 195 22.85 26.77 -16.25
CA TYR A 195 23.84 27.81 -15.98
C TYR A 195 25.00 27.76 -17.00
N PHE A 196 25.55 26.58 -17.28
CA PHE A 196 26.58 26.41 -18.31
C PHE A 196 26.05 26.75 -19.71
N MET A 197 24.79 26.39 -20.01
CA MET A 197 24.17 26.78 -21.26
C MET A 197 24.09 28.31 -21.39
N LYS A 198 23.59 29.02 -20.37
CA LYS A 198 23.54 30.49 -20.41
C LYS A 198 24.91 31.11 -20.68
N LYS A 199 25.95 30.58 -20.03
CA LYS A 199 27.34 30.99 -20.30
C LYS A 199 27.74 30.74 -21.76
N ASN A 200 27.50 29.54 -22.29
CA ASN A 200 27.82 29.22 -23.69
C ASN A 200 27.06 30.12 -24.69
N SER A 201 25.86 30.59 -24.34
CA SER A 201 25.12 31.54 -25.17
C SER A 201 25.83 32.90 -25.30
N GLU A 202 26.59 33.32 -24.29
CA GLU A 202 27.43 34.53 -24.36
C GLU A 202 28.61 34.31 -25.32
N ASP A 203 29.22 33.12 -25.29
CA ASP A 203 30.30 32.76 -26.22
C ASP A 203 29.79 32.72 -27.67
N ILE A 204 28.60 32.18 -27.92
CA ILE A 204 27.94 32.19 -29.24
C ILE A 204 27.72 33.64 -29.71
N GLU A 205 27.28 34.53 -28.82
CA GLU A 205 27.10 35.94 -29.14
C GLU A 205 28.41 36.64 -29.53
N HIS A 206 29.51 36.35 -28.81
CA HIS A 206 30.82 36.86 -29.16
C HIS A 206 31.29 36.35 -30.54
N ILE A 207 31.10 35.06 -30.84
CA ILE A 207 31.43 34.49 -32.17
C ILE A 207 30.57 35.13 -33.27
N MET A 208 29.27 35.33 -33.04
CA MET A 208 28.38 36.03 -33.97
C MET A 208 28.88 37.44 -34.27
N SER A 209 29.23 38.19 -33.22
CA SER A 209 29.73 39.57 -33.36
C SER A 209 31.02 39.60 -34.17
N ASN A 210 31.96 38.69 -33.90
CA ASN A 210 33.20 38.58 -34.66
C ASN A 210 32.97 38.21 -36.13
N SER A 211 32.03 37.29 -36.39
CA SER A 211 31.62 36.91 -37.76
C SER A 211 31.02 38.10 -38.52
N TYR A 212 30.20 38.92 -37.84
CA TYR A 212 29.63 40.13 -38.42
C TYR A 212 30.72 41.19 -38.72
N ILE A 213 31.64 41.42 -37.78
CA ILE A 213 32.80 42.31 -38.01
C ILE A 213 33.66 41.81 -39.18
N MET A 214 33.82 40.49 -39.32
CA MET A 214 34.54 39.90 -40.45
C MET A 214 33.84 40.23 -41.78
N TYR A 215 32.51 40.10 -41.83
CA TYR A 215 31.72 40.51 -42.99
C TYR A 215 31.88 42.01 -43.31
N GLU A 216 31.84 42.90 -42.32
CA GLU A 216 32.07 44.34 -42.53
C GLU A 216 33.46 44.65 -43.10
N LYS A 217 34.50 43.96 -42.62
CA LYS A 217 35.85 44.09 -43.16
C LYS A 217 35.95 43.57 -44.60
N LEU A 218 35.26 42.48 -44.91
CA LEU A 218 35.23 41.93 -46.28
C LEU A 218 34.53 42.89 -47.25
N LEU A 219 33.46 43.57 -46.83
CA LEU A 219 32.79 44.60 -47.64
C LEU A 219 33.73 45.74 -48.06
N GLN A 220 34.68 46.11 -47.20
CA GLN A 220 35.68 47.15 -47.46
C GLN A 220 36.86 46.67 -48.32
N SER A 221 36.89 45.40 -48.69
CA SER A 221 37.96 44.79 -49.48
C SER A 221 37.52 44.41 -50.91
N ASN A 222 38.45 44.34 -51.86
CA ASN A 222 38.25 43.84 -53.23
C ASN A 222 38.16 42.29 -53.27
N GLN A 223 37.51 41.69 -52.27
CA GLN A 223 37.21 40.25 -52.24
C GLN A 223 35.99 39.94 -53.10
N ASP A 224 35.92 38.68 -53.54
CA ASP A 224 34.82 38.14 -54.34
C ASP A 224 33.48 38.26 -53.61
N GLU A 225 32.42 38.46 -54.37
CA GLU A 225 31.06 38.64 -53.84
C GLU A 225 30.58 37.38 -53.12
N ASP A 226 30.95 36.20 -53.65
CA ASP A 226 30.67 34.90 -53.04
C ASP A 226 31.24 34.75 -51.62
N ILE A 227 32.44 35.32 -51.36
CA ILE A 227 33.10 35.26 -50.03
C ILE A 227 32.38 36.18 -49.03
N LYS A 228 31.90 37.33 -49.50
CA LYS A 228 31.13 38.27 -48.68
C LYS A 228 29.78 37.65 -48.28
N ASP A 229 29.09 37.06 -49.23
CA ASP A 229 27.81 36.38 -49.00
C ASP A 229 27.96 35.16 -48.07
N LEU A 230 29.03 34.39 -48.22
CA LEU A 230 29.35 33.28 -47.31
C LEU A 230 29.53 33.77 -45.87
N SER A 231 30.30 34.84 -45.63
CA SER A 231 30.51 35.40 -44.29
C SER A 231 29.22 35.94 -43.67
N LEU A 232 28.34 36.54 -44.48
CA LEU A 232 27.04 37.00 -44.02
C LEU A 232 26.13 35.83 -43.65
N ASN A 233 26.12 34.77 -44.46
CA ASN A 233 25.33 33.57 -44.20
C ASN A 233 25.79 32.87 -42.92
N ILE A 234 27.10 32.71 -42.69
CA ILE A 234 27.64 32.18 -41.42
C ILE A 234 27.14 33.01 -40.22
N THR A 235 27.13 34.34 -40.34
CA THR A 235 26.64 35.22 -39.28
C THR A 235 25.15 35.00 -38.99
N LYS A 236 24.33 34.83 -40.04
CA LYS A 236 22.89 34.52 -39.90
C LYS A 236 22.68 33.13 -39.26
N ASP A 237 23.45 32.13 -39.66
CA ASP A 237 23.38 30.78 -39.10
C ASP A 237 23.71 30.80 -37.60
N ILE A 238 24.73 31.54 -37.17
CA ILE A 238 25.07 31.70 -35.75
C ILE A 238 23.95 32.43 -34.99
N HIS A 239 23.32 33.43 -35.61
CA HIS A 239 22.15 34.11 -35.03
C HIS A 239 20.98 33.17 -34.79
N ASP A 240 20.67 32.31 -35.76
CA ASP A 240 19.59 31.33 -35.62
C ASP A 240 19.93 30.25 -34.57
N ILE A 241 21.19 29.80 -34.51
CA ILE A 241 21.68 28.91 -33.43
C ILE A 241 21.49 29.56 -32.05
N LYS A 242 21.91 30.82 -31.86
CA LYS A 242 21.71 31.54 -30.59
C LYS A 242 20.24 31.60 -30.19
N LYS A 243 19.38 31.91 -31.16
CA LYS A 243 17.93 32.02 -30.95
C LYS A 243 17.32 30.69 -30.50
N ASP A 244 17.65 29.59 -31.16
CA ASP A 244 17.16 28.25 -30.81
C ASP A 244 17.69 27.82 -29.44
N TYR A 245 18.95 28.13 -29.14
CA TYR A 245 19.58 27.83 -27.86
C TYR A 245 18.89 28.52 -26.68
N ILE A 246 18.58 29.82 -26.83
CA ILE A 246 17.80 30.59 -25.84
C ILE A 246 16.38 30.01 -25.69
N HIS A 247 15.78 29.53 -26.79
CA HIS A 247 14.46 28.91 -26.74
C HIS A 247 14.48 27.63 -25.91
N VAL A 248 15.48 26.76 -26.09
CA VAL A 248 15.66 25.54 -25.29
C VAL A 248 15.80 25.87 -23.81
N ILE A 249 16.67 26.84 -23.46
CA ILE A 249 16.85 27.27 -22.07
C ILE A 249 15.51 27.71 -21.45
N LYS A 250 14.77 28.58 -22.14
CA LYS A 250 13.46 29.07 -21.67
C LYS A 250 12.45 27.92 -21.54
N GLY A 251 12.47 26.97 -22.46
CA GLY A 251 11.63 25.78 -22.41
C GLY A 251 11.87 25.00 -21.11
N ILE A 252 13.12 24.65 -20.83
CA ILE A 252 13.51 23.90 -19.63
C ILE A 252 13.16 24.66 -18.35
N GLU A 253 13.49 25.95 -18.26
CA GLU A 253 13.17 26.77 -17.08
C GLU A 253 11.67 26.92 -16.84
N SER A 254 10.86 27.02 -17.90
CA SER A 254 9.41 27.12 -17.79
C SER A 254 8.77 25.83 -17.25
N THR A 255 9.30 24.67 -17.62
CA THR A 255 8.88 23.37 -17.09
C THR A 255 9.27 23.25 -15.63
N LEU A 256 10.51 23.62 -15.28
CA LEU A 256 10.99 23.59 -13.90
C LEU A 256 10.19 24.53 -12.96
N SER A 257 9.83 25.72 -13.43
CA SER A 257 9.15 26.71 -12.58
C SER A 257 7.64 26.46 -12.39
N LYS A 258 6.98 25.82 -13.36
CA LYS A 258 5.54 25.52 -13.28
C LYS A 258 5.24 24.25 -12.48
N GLU A 259 6.07 23.21 -12.60
CA GLU A 259 5.81 21.92 -11.96
C GLU A 259 6.38 21.82 -10.54
N PHE A 260 7.44 22.59 -10.22
CA PHE A 260 8.19 22.40 -8.98
C PHE A 260 8.15 23.63 -8.07
N LYS A 261 7.03 23.81 -7.36
CA LYS A 261 7.03 24.62 -6.13
C LYS A 261 7.70 23.81 -5.02
N LEU A 262 9.02 23.96 -4.90
CA LEU A 262 9.77 23.41 -3.77
C LEU A 262 9.16 23.94 -2.48
N SER A 263 8.73 23.04 -1.60
CA SER A 263 8.33 23.38 -0.23
C SER A 263 9.54 23.88 0.55
N GLU A 264 9.31 24.73 1.54
CA GLU A 264 10.36 25.13 2.48
C GLU A 264 11.03 23.88 3.09
N MET A 265 12.36 23.83 3.04
CA MET A 265 13.17 22.71 3.52
C MET A 265 14.14 23.21 4.58
N SER A 266 14.36 22.41 5.62
CA SER A 266 15.34 22.76 6.64
C SER A 266 16.77 22.59 6.09
N ILE A 267 17.70 23.44 6.55
CA ILE A 267 19.13 23.34 6.19
C ILE A 267 19.72 21.97 6.57
N LYS A 268 19.21 21.35 7.64
CA LYS A 268 19.63 20.02 8.07
C LYS A 268 19.32 18.95 7.01
N ASP A 269 18.15 19.04 6.38
CA ASP A 269 17.75 18.10 5.33
C ASP A 269 18.60 18.30 4.07
N ILE A 270 18.97 19.54 3.76
CA ILE A 270 19.91 19.84 2.65
C ILE A 270 21.26 19.16 2.91
N PHE A 271 21.84 19.31 4.11
CA PHE A 271 23.10 18.66 4.46
C PHE A 271 22.99 17.13 4.44
N HIS A 272 21.82 16.57 4.81
CA HIS A 272 21.57 15.14 4.73
C HIS A 272 21.62 14.64 3.28
N ILE A 273 20.87 15.30 2.39
CA ILE A 273 20.82 14.97 0.96
C ILE A 273 22.20 15.04 0.33
N LEU A 274 22.95 16.12 0.61
CA LEU A 274 24.31 16.29 0.08
C LEU A 274 25.27 15.22 0.60
N ARG A 275 25.14 14.80 1.86
CA ARG A 275 25.98 13.74 2.41
C ARG A 275 25.69 12.39 1.75
N GLU A 276 24.43 12.10 1.48
CA GLU A 276 24.03 10.87 0.78
C GLU A 276 24.42 10.85 -0.69
N SER A 277 24.50 12.01 -1.37
CA SER A 277 24.89 12.09 -2.78
C SER A 277 26.40 12.08 -3.04
N THR A 278 27.22 12.28 -1.99
CA THR A 278 28.69 12.42 -2.11
C THR A 278 29.45 11.11 -1.82
N TYR A 279 28.75 10.03 -1.49
CA TYR A 279 29.30 8.67 -1.29
C TYR A 279 28.72 7.69 -2.31
#